data_AF-A0A8R1HNE2-F1
#
_entry.id   AF-A0A8R1HNE2-F1
#
_cell.length_a   1.000
_cell.length_b   1.000
_cell.length_c   1.000
_cell.angle_alpha   90.00
_cell.angle_beta   90.00
_cell.angle_gamma   90.00
#
_symmetry.space_group_name_H-M   'P 1'
#
loop_
_entity.id
_entity.type
_entity.pdbx_description
1 polymer ?
#
loop_
_entity_poly.entity_id
_entity_poly.type
_entity_poly.pdbx_seq_one_letter_code
_entity_poly.pdbx_strand_id
1 'polypeptide(L)'
;MAAVSELPKMNQELAGAVREGLELKKVETTEKNILPTKEDVEVEKQLVERIHEIEHFDSTKLKSTPVKEKIVLPSTEDIKQEKQHIELNDKILNFPSENLKKTETAEKNVLPSPTDIAREKTVQMAASFDKSALHHVETKVSNDIRVTDTIAQ
;
A
#
# COMPACT_ATOMS: atom_id res chain seq x y z
N MET A 1 -9.93 80.04 31.40
CA MET A 1 -10.26 79.40 30.11
C MET A 1 -9.02 79.50 29.25
N ALA A 2 -8.37 78.39 28.91
CA ALA A 2 -7.20 78.45 28.02
C ALA A 2 -7.62 79.09 26.69
N ALA A 3 -6.83 80.06 26.23
CA ALA A 3 -7.13 80.75 24.99
C ALA A 3 -6.98 79.75 23.83
N VAL A 4 -7.91 79.82 22.87
CA VAL A 4 -7.94 78.95 21.67
C VAL A 4 -6.62 79.02 20.87
N SER A 5 -5.80 80.05 21.10
CA SER A 5 -4.48 80.25 20.49
C SER A 5 -3.39 79.25 20.91
N GLU A 6 -3.55 78.52 22.02
CA GLU A 6 -2.50 77.63 22.58
C GLU A 6 -2.64 76.15 22.18
N LEU A 7 -3.69 75.76 21.46
CA LEU A 7 -3.85 74.37 21.02
C LEU A 7 -2.92 74.04 19.84
N PRO A 8 -2.29 72.84 19.81
CA PRO A 8 -1.49 72.40 18.68
C PRO A 8 -2.35 72.38 17.41
N LYS A 9 -1.98 73.21 16.43
CA LYS A 9 -2.69 73.34 15.17
C LYS A 9 -2.24 72.25 14.21
N MET A 10 -3.19 71.60 13.54
CA MET A 10 -2.91 70.64 12.46
C MET A 10 -2.03 71.31 11.40
N ASN A 11 -1.09 70.56 10.81
CA ASN A 11 -0.29 71.04 9.69
C ASN A 11 -1.25 71.58 8.60
N GLN A 12 -1.02 72.83 8.17
CA GLN A 12 -1.90 73.53 7.23
C GLN A 12 -2.04 72.78 5.90
N GLU A 13 -1.02 72.04 5.48
CA GLU A 13 -1.04 71.24 4.26
C GLU A 13 -1.98 70.04 4.37
N LEU A 14 -1.94 69.29 5.48
CA LEU A 14 -2.86 68.18 5.74
C LEU A 14 -4.29 68.68 5.96
N ALA A 15 -4.44 69.80 6.68
CA ALA A 15 -5.74 70.44 6.87
C ALA A 15 -6.34 70.95 5.56
N GLY A 16 -5.50 71.39 4.62
CA GLY A 16 -5.87 71.73 3.25
C GLY A 16 -6.32 70.49 2.48
N ALA A 17 -5.49 69.44 2.42
CA ALA A 17 -5.79 68.21 1.68
C ALA A 17 -7.07 67.50 2.15
N VAL A 18 -7.34 67.48 3.46
CA VAL A 18 -8.59 66.90 3.99
C VAL A 18 -9.81 67.78 3.66
N ARG A 19 -9.65 69.11 3.66
CA ARG A 19 -10.72 70.05 3.23
C ARG A 19 -10.99 70.00 1.73
N GLU A 20 -9.95 69.81 0.93
CA GLU A 20 -10.07 69.63 -0.51
C GLU A 20 -10.78 68.32 -0.86
N GLY A 21 -10.72 67.32 0.03
CA GLY A 21 -11.44 66.06 -0.11
C GLY A 21 -10.78 65.18 -1.17
N LEU A 22 -10.25 64.03 -0.76
CA LEU A 22 -9.75 63.05 -1.71
C LEU A 22 -10.94 62.24 -2.25
N GLU A 23 -11.13 62.28 -3.57
CA GLU A 23 -12.08 61.38 -4.22
C GLU A 23 -11.59 59.94 -4.11
N LEU A 24 -12.21 59.16 -3.23
CA LEU A 24 -12.03 57.72 -3.21
C LEU A 24 -12.69 57.13 -4.45
N LYS A 25 -12.02 56.16 -5.09
CA LYS A 25 -12.63 55.43 -6.21
C LYS A 25 -13.94 54.81 -5.75
N LYS A 26 -15.05 55.18 -6.40
CA LYS A 26 -16.33 54.50 -6.20
C LYS A 26 -16.14 53.01 -6.52
N VAL A 27 -16.34 52.16 -5.51
CA VAL A 27 -16.46 50.71 -5.70
C VAL A 27 -17.94 50.40 -5.75
N GLU A 28 -18.39 49.94 -6.91
CA GLU A 28 -19.77 49.49 -7.13
C GLU A 28 -19.93 48.08 -6.55
N THR A 29 -20.68 47.95 -5.45
CA THR A 29 -21.02 46.65 -4.87
C THR A 29 -22.21 46.07 -5.63
N THR A 30 -21.96 45.07 -6.47
CA THR A 30 -23.02 44.34 -7.16
C THR A 30 -23.54 43.19 -6.28
N GLU A 31 -24.78 43.31 -5.79
CA GLU A 31 -25.50 42.19 -5.19
C GLU A 31 -25.98 41.27 -6.32
N LYS A 32 -25.41 40.07 -6.43
CA LYS A 32 -25.81 39.10 -7.45
C LYS A 32 -27.10 38.39 -7.05
N ASN A 33 -28.22 39.10 -7.13
CA ASN A 33 -29.55 38.50 -7.12
C ASN A 33 -29.87 38.01 -8.54
N ILE A 34 -29.24 36.90 -8.96
CA ILE A 34 -29.62 36.24 -10.20
C ILE A 34 -30.96 35.56 -10.00
N LEU A 35 -31.92 35.87 -10.85
CA LEU A 35 -33.16 35.11 -10.90
C LEU A 35 -32.85 33.71 -11.45
N PRO A 36 -33.55 32.66 -10.97
CA PRO A 36 -33.47 31.35 -11.58
C PRO A 36 -33.62 31.44 -13.10
N THR A 37 -32.76 30.73 -13.81
CA THR A 37 -32.84 30.66 -15.26
C THR A 37 -34.06 29.84 -15.69
N LYS A 38 -34.45 29.94 -16.96
CA LYS A 38 -35.55 29.13 -17.49
C LYS A 38 -35.22 27.63 -17.39
N GLU A 39 -33.96 27.30 -17.56
CA GLU A 39 -33.41 25.96 -17.43
C GLU A 39 -33.56 25.42 -16.00
N ASP A 40 -33.28 26.24 -14.99
CA ASP A 40 -33.42 25.85 -13.58
C ASP A 40 -34.88 25.47 -13.24
N VAL A 41 -35.83 26.27 -13.71
CA VAL A 41 -37.27 26.02 -13.49
C VAL A 41 -37.76 24.77 -14.23
N GLU A 42 -37.28 24.54 -15.45
CA GLU A 42 -37.63 23.35 -16.23
C GLU A 42 -37.10 22.07 -15.58
N VAL A 43 -35.85 22.09 -15.07
CA VAL A 43 -35.27 20.95 -14.34
C VAL A 43 -36.05 20.67 -13.06
N GLU A 44 -36.38 21.71 -12.29
CA GLU A 44 -37.17 21.56 -11.07
C GLU A 44 -38.55 20.94 -11.36
N LYS A 45 -39.23 21.40 -12.41
CA LYS A 45 -40.51 20.85 -12.83
C LYS A 45 -40.41 19.35 -13.17
N GLN A 46 -39.40 18.95 -13.95
CA GLN A 46 -39.17 17.54 -14.29
C GLN A 46 -38.88 16.67 -13.06
N LEU A 47 -38.15 17.20 -12.09
CA LEU A 47 -37.86 16.51 -10.83
C LEU A 47 -39.14 16.30 -10.01
N VAL A 48 -39.97 17.33 -9.88
CA VAL A 48 -41.25 17.25 -9.17
C VAL A 48 -42.17 16.23 -9.81
N GLU A 49 -42.30 16.25 -11.14
CA GLU A 49 -43.10 15.27 -11.88
C GLU A 49 -42.60 13.84 -11.65
N ARG A 50 -41.27 13.61 -11.72
CA ARG A 50 -40.67 12.30 -11.46
C ARG A 50 -40.91 11.81 -10.03
N ILE A 51 -40.79 12.68 -9.03
CA ILE A 51 -41.05 12.31 -7.63
C ILE A 51 -42.51 11.91 -7.47
N HIS A 52 -43.43 12.69 -8.04
CA HIS A 52 -44.86 12.40 -8.00
C HIS A 52 -45.19 11.05 -8.66
N GLU A 53 -44.58 10.74 -9.82
CA GLU A 53 -44.73 9.44 -10.50
C GLU A 53 -44.24 8.27 -9.65
N ILE A 54 -43.13 8.42 -8.92
CA ILE A 54 -42.59 7.39 -8.04
C ILE A 54 -43.46 7.20 -6.81
N GLU A 55 -43.92 8.29 -6.19
CA GLU A 55 -44.77 8.26 -4.99
C GLU A 55 -46.11 7.55 -5.28
N HIS A 56 -46.69 7.80 -6.45
CA HIS A 56 -47.95 7.21 -6.89
C HIS A 56 -47.75 5.97 -7.76
N PHE A 57 -46.55 5.39 -7.76
CA PHE A 57 -46.26 4.21 -8.57
C PHE A 57 -47.05 3.00 -8.06
N ASP A 58 -47.89 2.47 -8.94
CA ASP A 58 -48.68 1.28 -8.67
C ASP A 58 -47.81 0.01 -8.68
N SER A 59 -47.52 -0.48 -7.48
CA SER A 59 -46.74 -1.71 -7.26
C SER A 59 -47.35 -2.96 -7.91
N THR A 60 -48.64 -2.95 -8.28
CA THR A 60 -49.26 -4.08 -9.01
C THR A 60 -48.76 -4.22 -10.45
N LYS A 61 -48.13 -3.17 -11.00
CA LYS A 61 -47.47 -3.20 -12.32
C LYS A 61 -46.12 -3.93 -12.29
N LEU A 62 -45.60 -4.25 -11.10
CA LEU A 62 -44.39 -5.05 -10.96
C LEU A 62 -44.70 -6.52 -11.29
N LYS A 63 -43.81 -7.14 -12.08
CA LYS A 63 -43.91 -8.57 -12.36
C LYS A 63 -43.67 -9.36 -11.07
N SER A 64 -44.65 -10.14 -10.65
CA SER A 64 -44.48 -11.08 -9.53
C SER A 64 -43.42 -12.12 -9.89
N THR A 65 -42.36 -12.19 -9.08
CA THR A 65 -41.32 -13.22 -9.22
C THR A 65 -41.50 -14.23 -8.09
N PRO A 66 -41.73 -15.52 -8.38
CA PRO A 66 -41.86 -16.53 -7.34
C PRO A 66 -40.51 -16.76 -6.66
N VAL A 67 -40.43 -16.44 -5.37
CA VAL A 67 -39.29 -16.81 -4.52
C VAL A 67 -39.41 -18.30 -4.19
N LYS A 68 -38.61 -19.15 -4.84
CA LYS A 68 -38.49 -20.57 -4.46
C LYS A 68 -37.41 -20.71 -3.40
N GLU A 69 -37.82 -20.95 -2.15
CA GLU A 69 -36.91 -21.40 -1.10
C GLU A 69 -36.44 -22.82 -1.44
N LYS A 70 -35.14 -22.99 -1.74
CA LYS A 70 -34.57 -24.28 -2.11
C LYS A 70 -34.16 -25.06 -0.86
N ILE A 71 -35.14 -25.54 -0.11
CA ILE A 71 -34.90 -26.52 0.96
C ILE A 71 -34.75 -27.89 0.29
N VAL A 72 -33.52 -28.29 -0.01
CA VAL A 72 -33.21 -29.66 -0.42
C VAL A 72 -32.81 -30.46 0.82
N LEU A 73 -33.48 -31.58 1.04
CA LEU A 73 -33.04 -32.53 2.04
C LEU A 73 -31.68 -33.13 1.60
N PRO A 74 -30.80 -33.47 2.55
CA PRO A 74 -29.58 -34.21 2.25
C PRO A 74 -29.90 -35.45 1.42
N SER A 75 -29.10 -35.71 0.39
CA SER A 75 -29.23 -36.91 -0.42
C SER A 75 -28.76 -38.14 0.36
N THR A 76 -29.12 -39.32 -0.15
CA THR A 76 -28.65 -40.61 0.39
C THR A 76 -27.13 -40.75 0.31
N GLU A 77 -26.50 -40.13 -0.69
CA GLU A 77 -25.04 -40.10 -0.82
C GLU A 77 -24.41 -39.20 0.24
N ASP A 78 -24.99 -38.02 0.52
CA ASP A 78 -24.48 -37.11 1.56
C ASP A 78 -24.46 -37.79 2.94
N ILE A 79 -25.54 -38.52 3.27
CA ILE A 79 -25.63 -39.27 4.53
C ILE A 79 -24.60 -40.39 4.59
N LYS A 80 -24.36 -41.08 3.48
CA LYS A 80 -23.38 -42.17 3.41
C LYS A 80 -21.96 -41.64 3.58
N GLN A 81 -21.62 -40.52 2.94
CA GLN A 81 -20.33 -39.87 3.07
C GLN A 81 -20.08 -39.41 4.50
N GLU A 82 -21.07 -38.75 5.12
CA GLU A 82 -20.97 -38.32 6.52
C GLU A 82 -20.72 -39.53 7.45
N LYS A 83 -21.48 -40.61 7.27
CA LYS A 83 -21.29 -41.83 8.08
C LYS A 83 -19.89 -42.43 7.91
N GLN A 84 -19.37 -42.48 6.69
CA GLN A 84 -18.01 -42.95 6.41
C GLN A 84 -16.95 -42.06 7.07
N HIS A 85 -17.13 -40.74 7.01
CA HIS A 85 -16.23 -39.78 7.62
C HIS A 85 -16.19 -39.92 9.14
N ILE A 86 -17.37 -40.05 9.78
CA ILE A 86 -17.47 -40.29 11.22
C ILE A 86 -16.74 -41.58 11.61
N GLU A 87 -16.96 -42.67 10.87
CA GLU A 87 -16.32 -43.97 11.16
C GLU A 87 -14.79 -43.90 11.01
N LEU A 88 -14.29 -43.18 10.01
CA LEU A 88 -12.85 -42.98 9.83
C LEU A 88 -12.25 -42.17 10.98
N ASN A 89 -12.92 -41.09 11.39
CA ASN A 89 -12.45 -40.24 12.47
C ASN A 89 -12.43 -41.00 13.80
N ASP A 90 -13.45 -41.80 14.10
CA ASP A 90 -13.50 -42.64 15.29
C ASP A 90 -12.33 -43.64 15.31
N LYS A 91 -12.07 -44.32 14.17
CA LYS A 91 -10.92 -45.23 14.04
C LYS A 91 -9.58 -44.54 14.25
N ILE A 92 -9.42 -43.30 13.78
CA ILE A 92 -8.18 -42.52 13.96
C ILE A 92 -8.03 -42.09 15.42
N LEU A 93 -9.08 -41.57 16.04
CA LEU A 93 -9.08 -41.11 17.43
C LEU A 93 -8.78 -42.26 18.40
N ASN A 94 -9.35 -43.43 18.14
CA ASN A 94 -9.18 -44.61 18.99
C ASN A 94 -8.04 -45.53 18.52
N PHE A 95 -7.22 -45.11 17.55
CA PHE A 95 -6.12 -45.93 17.06
C PHE A 95 -5.08 -46.15 18.17
N PRO A 96 -4.81 -47.40 18.59
CA PRO A 96 -3.84 -47.65 19.64
C PRO A 96 -2.42 -47.49 19.08
N SER A 97 -1.64 -46.57 19.67
CA SER A 97 -0.25 -46.31 19.29
C SER A 97 0.66 -47.54 19.40
N GLU A 98 0.27 -48.56 20.17
CA GLU A 98 0.98 -49.85 20.27
C GLU A 98 0.98 -50.63 18.94
N ASN A 99 0.01 -50.37 18.06
CA ASN A 99 -0.03 -50.97 16.72
C ASN A 99 0.95 -50.30 15.74
N LEU A 100 1.60 -49.20 16.13
CA LEU A 100 2.64 -48.57 15.31
C LEU A 100 3.91 -49.42 15.36
N LYS A 101 4.46 -49.73 14.17
CA LYS A 101 5.74 -50.43 14.07
C LYS A 101 6.85 -49.55 14.66
N LYS A 102 7.65 -50.13 15.55
CA LYS A 102 8.85 -49.46 16.07
C LYS A 102 9.84 -49.28 14.92
N THR A 103 10.41 -48.08 14.85
CA THR A 103 11.47 -47.73 13.90
C THR A 103 12.55 -46.96 14.63
N GLU A 104 13.81 -47.21 14.28
CA GLU A 104 14.94 -46.46 14.81
C GLU A 104 15.09 -45.16 14.00
N THR A 105 15.08 -44.02 14.68
CA THR A 105 15.28 -42.70 14.05
C THR A 105 16.60 -42.11 14.53
N ALA A 106 17.52 -41.81 13.60
CA ALA A 106 18.79 -41.16 13.90
C ALA A 106 18.67 -39.64 13.69
N GLU A 107 18.50 -38.89 14.78
CA GLU A 107 18.50 -37.42 14.73
C GLU A 107 19.94 -36.90 14.85
N LYS A 108 20.51 -36.40 13.74
CA LYS A 108 21.86 -35.83 13.71
C LYS A 108 21.87 -34.33 14.03
N ASN A 109 21.63 -34.00 15.30
CA ASN A 109 21.91 -32.65 15.81
C ASN A 109 23.37 -32.57 16.30
N VAL A 110 24.33 -32.62 15.37
CA VAL A 110 25.74 -32.46 15.72
C VAL A 110 26.11 -30.99 15.58
N LEU A 111 26.71 -30.42 16.62
CA LEU A 111 27.28 -29.08 16.54
C LEU A 111 28.38 -29.06 15.46
N PRO A 112 28.55 -27.95 14.72
CA PRO A 112 29.62 -27.82 13.74
C PRO A 112 30.97 -28.11 14.39
N SER A 113 31.82 -28.89 13.70
CA SER A 113 33.17 -29.16 14.22
C SER A 113 34.05 -27.91 14.12
N PRO A 114 35.15 -27.82 14.91
CA PRO A 114 36.12 -26.74 14.76
C PRO A 114 36.68 -26.62 13.33
N THR A 115 36.83 -27.74 12.62
CA THR A 115 37.27 -27.78 11.22
C THR A 115 36.24 -27.17 10.28
N ASP A 116 34.95 -27.44 10.50
CA ASP A 116 33.87 -26.84 9.71
C ASP A 116 33.84 -25.32 9.85
N ILE A 117 33.98 -24.85 11.09
CA ILE A 117 34.03 -23.42 11.43
C ILE A 117 35.27 -22.77 10.81
N ALA A 118 36.44 -23.41 10.91
CA ALA A 118 37.68 -22.88 10.36
C ALA A 118 37.59 -22.75 8.83
N ARG A 119 37.08 -23.78 8.15
CA ARG A 119 36.89 -23.78 6.69
C ARG A 119 35.97 -22.63 6.25
N GLU A 120 34.85 -22.44 6.93
CA GLU A 120 33.92 -21.35 6.63
C GLU A 120 34.57 -19.97 6.83
N LYS A 121 35.30 -19.79 7.93
CA LYS A 121 36.04 -18.54 8.20
C LYS A 121 37.09 -18.23 7.15
N THR A 122 37.83 -19.22 6.66
CA THR A 122 38.85 -19.01 5.62
C THR A 122 38.22 -18.52 4.31
N VAL A 123 37.07 -19.08 3.91
CA VAL A 123 36.35 -18.64 2.71
C VAL A 123 35.88 -17.20 2.85
N GLN A 124 35.33 -16.83 4.02
CA GLN A 124 34.92 -15.45 4.29
C GLN A 124 36.11 -14.48 4.27
N MET A 125 37.23 -14.85 4.90
CA MET A 125 38.44 -14.04 4.90
C MET A 125 39.01 -13.83 3.49
N ALA A 126 39.00 -14.86 2.65
CA ALA A 126 39.44 -14.75 1.26
C ALA A 126 38.52 -13.84 0.44
N ALA A 127 37.20 -13.89 0.68
CA ALA A 127 36.24 -13.01 0.01
C ALA A 127 36.41 -11.53 0.40
N SER A 128 36.84 -11.26 1.64
CA SER A 128 37.09 -9.90 2.15
C SER A 128 38.54 -9.44 2.02
N PHE A 129 39.38 -10.17 1.29
CA PHE A 129 40.80 -9.83 1.15
C PHE A 129 41.01 -8.57 0.30
N ASP A 130 41.72 -7.59 0.86
CA ASP A 130 42.07 -6.34 0.18
C ASP A 130 43.28 -6.53 -0.74
N LYS A 131 43.03 -6.48 -2.06
CA LYS A 131 44.06 -6.62 -3.10
C LYS A 131 45.06 -5.46 -3.13
N SER A 132 44.71 -4.30 -2.55
CA SER A 132 45.61 -3.14 -2.50
C SER A 132 46.77 -3.35 -1.53
N ALA A 133 46.65 -4.30 -0.59
CA ALA A 133 47.71 -4.71 0.31
C ALA A 133 48.77 -5.62 -0.33
N LEU A 134 48.60 -6.05 -1.59
CA LEU A 134 49.60 -6.82 -2.32
C LEU A 134 50.71 -5.91 -2.84
N HIS A 135 51.96 -6.28 -2.57
CA HIS A 135 53.12 -5.62 -3.17
C HIS A 135 53.16 -5.89 -4.68
N HIS A 136 53.38 -4.83 -5.47
CA HIS A 136 53.55 -4.95 -6.92
C HIS A 136 54.84 -5.71 -7.25
N VAL A 137 54.75 -6.71 -8.12
CA VAL A 137 55.90 -7.44 -8.64
C VAL A 137 55.84 -7.41 -10.17
N GLU A 138 56.86 -6.83 -10.79
CA GLU A 138 57.01 -6.81 -12.24
C GLU A 138 57.75 -8.08 -12.70
N THR A 139 57.07 -8.95 -13.44
CA THR A 139 57.64 -10.21 -13.92
C THR A 139 58.42 -10.01 -15.21
N LYS A 140 59.70 -10.37 -15.22
CA LYS A 140 60.52 -10.46 -16.45
C LYS A 140 60.56 -11.90 -16.94
N VAL A 141 60.05 -12.14 -18.15
CA VAL A 141 60.12 -13.46 -18.81
C VAL A 141 61.43 -13.54 -19.59
N SER A 142 62.34 -14.42 -19.18
CA SER A 142 63.52 -14.77 -19.96
C SER A 142 63.22 -15.98 -20.85
N ASN A 143 63.23 -15.77 -22.16
CA ASN A 143 63.04 -16.82 -23.18
C ASN A 143 64.37 -17.33 -23.76
N ASP A 144 65.42 -17.47 -22.94
CA ASP A 144 66.72 -17.95 -23.41
C ASP A 144 66.82 -19.48 -23.21
N ILE A 145 66.49 -20.25 -24.25
CA ILE A 145 66.74 -21.69 -24.28
C ILE A 145 68.10 -21.91 -24.95
N ARG A 146 69.11 -22.26 -24.17
CA ARG A 146 70.36 -22.80 -24.71
C ARG A 146 70.25 -24.32 -24.77
N VAL A 147 70.07 -24.87 -25.97
CA VAL A 147 70.21 -26.31 -26.21
C VAL A 147 71.70 -26.63 -26.18
N THR A 148 72.18 -27.26 -25.11
CA THR A 148 73.52 -27.86 -25.08
C THR A 148 73.37 -29.35 -25.42
N ASP A 149 73.47 -29.70 -26.70
CA ASP A 149 73.63 -31.08 -27.11
C ASP A 149 75.00 -31.58 -26.64
N THR A 150 75.00 -32.48 -25.64
CA THR A 150 76.17 -33.26 -25.23
C THR A 150 75.98 -34.68 -25.73
N ILE A 151 76.58 -35.06 -26.87
CA ILE A 151 76.77 -36.48 -27.24
C ILE A 151 78.04 -36.64 -28.10
N ALA A 152 79.05 -37.32 -27.57
CA ALA A 152 79.94 -38.28 -28.26
C ALA A 152 81.02 -38.74 -27.25
N GLN A 153 80.82 -39.91 -26.63
CA GLN A 153 81.57 -41.18 -26.82
C GLN A 153 82.90 -41.25 -26.06
#